data_AF-A0A2M8L580-F1
#
_entry.id   AF-A0A2M8L580-F1
#
_cell.length_a   1.000
_cell.length_b   1.000
_cell.length_c   1.000
_cell.angle_alpha   90.00
_cell.angle_beta   90.00
_cell.angle_gamma   90.00
#
_symmetry.space_group_name_H-M   'P 1'
#
loop_
_entity.id
_entity.type
_entity.pdbx_description
1 polymer ?
#
loop_
_entity_poly.entity_id
_entity_poly.type
_entity_poly.pdbx_seq_one_letter_code
_entity_poly.pdbx_strand_id
1 'polypeptide(L)' 'MVKLPRKTKVYSEFFTNGAVAWFSAGVIAPLFTKKLSLKEILASLIAIISCFLFLKLTTLFNKEG' A
#
# COMPACT_ATOMS: atom_id res chain seq x y z
N MET A 1 -15.86 14.89 -13.56
CA MET A 1 -15.40 14.63 -12.18
C MET A 1 -16.50 13.89 -11.45
N VAL A 2 -16.37 12.58 -11.28
CA VAL A 2 -17.33 11.77 -10.52
C VAL A 2 -17.14 12.11 -9.04
N LYS A 3 -18.15 12.74 -8.41
CA LYS A 3 -18.14 13.04 -6.98
C LYS A 3 -18.45 11.77 -6.22
N LEU A 4 -17.41 11.05 -5.81
CA LEU A 4 -17.55 9.91 -4.91
C LEU A 4 -18.22 10.34 -3.59
N PRO A 5 -19.09 9.49 -3.01
CA PRO A 5 -19.67 9.75 -1.70
C PRO A 5 -18.59 10.05 -0.67
N ARG A 6 -18.83 11.00 0.25
CA ARG A 6 -17.85 11.45 1.26
C ARG A 6 -17.17 10.31 2.00
N LYS A 7 -17.91 9.23 2.29
CA LYS A 7 -17.39 8.03 2.96
C LYS A 7 -16.37 7.29 2.08
N THR A 8 -16.70 7.05 0.82
CA THR A 8 -15.83 6.36 -0.15
C THR A 8 -14.51 7.10 -0.37
N LYS A 9 -14.54 8.43 -0.34
CA LYS A 9 -13.34 9.27 -0.46
C LYS A 9 -12.37 9.08 0.73
N VAL A 10 -12.89 9.05 1.96
CA VAL A 10 -12.06 8.85 3.17
C VAL A 10 -11.42 7.46 3.19
N TYR A 11 -12.17 6.41 2.82
CA TYR A 11 -11.62 5.06 2.72
C TYR A 11 -10.56 4.97 1.62
N SER A 12 -10.83 5.55 0.44
CA SER A 12 -9.87 5.56 -0.67
C SER A 12 -8.56 6.28 -0.27
N GLU A 13 -8.63 7.43 0.42
CA GLU A 13 -7.44 8.14 0.91
C GLU A 13 -6.68 7.33 1.97
N PHE A 14 -7.38 6.69 2.91
CA PHE A 14 -6.76 5.84 3.92
C PHE A 14 -6.01 4.66 3.30
N PHE A 15 -6.65 3.92 2.39
CA PHE A 15 -6.02 2.76 1.75
C PHE A 15 -4.90 3.17 0.79
N THR A 16 -5.03 4.31 0.11
CA THR A 16 -3.95 4.85 -0.74
C THR A 16 -2.75 5.25 0.09
N ASN A 17 -2.94 5.97 1.19
CA ASN A 17 -1.84 6.36 2.09
C ASN A 17 -1.17 5.12 2.72
N GLY A 18 -1.96 4.12 3.10
CA GLY A 18 -1.45 2.82 3.57
C GLY A 18 -0.63 2.10 2.51
N ALA A 19 -1.10 2.04 1.26
CA ALA A 19 -0.37 1.43 0.16
C ALA A 19 0.98 2.14 -0.09
N VAL A 20 1.01 3.48 -0.06
CA VAL A 20 2.24 4.26 -0.23
C VAL A 20 3.23 4.00 0.91
N ALA A 21 2.76 3.89 2.15
CA ALA A 21 3.60 3.57 3.30
C ALA A 21 4.23 2.16 3.16
N TRP A 22 3.43 1.16 2.80
CA TRP A 22 3.90 -0.22 2.59
C TRP A 22 4.81 -0.36 1.37
N PHE A 23 4.57 0.40 0.29
CA PHE A 23 5.48 0.49 -0.84
C PHE A 23 6.84 1.06 -0.43
N SER A 24 6.83 2.13 0.36
CA SER A 24 8.06 2.75 0.86
C SER A 24 8.85 1.79 1.75
N ALA A 25 8.18 1.09 2.66
CA ALA A 25 8.81 0.08 3.52
C ALA A 25 9.33 -1.15 2.74
N GLY A 26 8.60 -1.57 1.70
CA GLY A 26 8.92 -2.78 0.94
C GLY A 26 9.92 -2.59 -0.18
N VAL A 27 9.93 -1.43 -0.84
CA VAL A 27 10.74 -1.18 -2.05
C VAL A 27 11.84 -0.16 -1.78
N ILE A 28 11.53 0.92 -1.04
CA ILE A 28 12.48 2.00 -0.83
C ILE A 28 13.45 1.66 0.30
N ALA A 29 12.94 1.21 1.47
CA ALA A 29 13.79 0.91 2.62
C ALA A 29 14.92 -0.09 2.35
N PRO A 30 14.72 -1.20 1.61
CA PRO A 30 15.79 -2.14 1.27
C PRO A 30 16.94 -1.52 0.45
N LEU A 31 16.66 -0.49 -0.35
CA LEU A 31 17.68 0.18 -1.19
C LEU A 31 18.69 0.98 -0.36
N PHE A 32 18.31 1.38 0.86
CA PHE A 32 19.18 2.11 1.78
C PHE A 32 19.87 1.19 2.79
N THR A 33 19.52 -0.10 2.82
CA THR A 33 20.13 -1.07 3.73
C THR A 33 21.35 -1.73 3.09
N LYS A 34 22.54 -1.48 3.66
CA LYS A 34 23.82 -1.99 3.12
C LYS A 34 23.98 -3.52 3.18
N LYS A 35 23.23 -4.21 4.04
CA LYS A 35 23.30 -5.68 4.21
C LYS A 35 21.91 -6.25 4.35
N LEU A 36 21.36 -6.72 3.24
CA LEU A 36 20.09 -7.43 3.20
C LEU A 36 20.23 -8.79 3.86
N SER A 37 19.77 -8.87 5.11
CA SER A 37 19.61 -10.16 5.79
C SER A 37 18.35 -10.87 5.28
N LEU A 38 18.30 -12.20 5.40
CA LEU A 38 17.14 -12.99 4.97
C LEU A 38 15.82 -12.50 5.62
N LYS A 39 15.91 -12.01 6.87
CA LYS A 39 14.78 -11.43 7.61
C LYS A 39 14.27 -10.13 6.98
N GLU A 40 15.16 -9.28 6.49
CA GLU A 40 14.78 -8.03 5.83
C GLU A 40 14.19 -8.27 4.45
N ILE A 41 14.69 -9.26 3.71
CA ILE A 41 14.11 -9.68 2.42
C ILE A 41 12.67 -10.18 2.64
N LEU A 42 12.44 -11.01 3.67
CA LEU A 42 11.10 -11.45 4.06
C LEU A 42 10.20 -10.29 4.47
N ALA A 43 10.70 -9.34 5.27
CA ALA A 43 9.94 -8.16 5.66
C ALA A 43 9.57 -7.27 4.45
N SER A 44 10.49 -7.11 3.50
CA SER A 44 10.25 -6.39 2.24
C SER A 44 9.17 -7.07 1.39
N LEU A 45 9.22 -8.40 1.28
CA LEU A 45 8.20 -9.18 0.56
C LEU A 45 6.80 -9.04 1.20
N ILE A 46 6.72 -9.12 2.53
CA ILE A 46 5.45 -8.92 3.25
C ILE A 46 4.92 -7.51 3.01
N ALA A 47 5.78 -6.49 3.08
CA ALA A 47 5.40 -5.11 2.82
C ALA A 47 4.88 -4.91 1.38
N ILE A 48 5.50 -5.54 0.38
CA ILE A 48 5.03 -5.49 -1.02
C ILE A 48 3.65 -6.15 -1.16
N ILE A 49 3.44 -7.32 -0.53
CA ILE A 49 2.14 -8.02 -0.54
C ILE A 49 1.07 -7.15 0.14
N SER A 50 1.38 -6.55 1.29
CA SER A 50 0.48 -5.62 2.00
C SER A 50 0.13 -4.39 1.15
N CYS A 51 1.09 -3.81 0.43
CA CYS A 51 0.84 -2.73 -0.51
C CYS A 51 -0.16 -3.14 -1.60
N PHE A 52 0.04 -4.32 -2.21
CA PHE A 52 -0.84 -4.83 -3.26
C PHE A 52 -2.27 -5.07 -2.74
N LEU A 53 -2.41 -5.60 -1.52
CA LEU A 53 -3.71 -5.78 -0.87
C LEU A 53 -4.43 -4.45 -0.64
N PHE A 54 -3.74 -3.42 -0.15
CA PHE A 54 -4.31 -2.09 0.07
C PHE A 54 -4.75 -1.43 -1.25
N LEU A 55 -3.97 -1.57 -2.33
CA LEU A 55 -4.35 -1.11 -3.67
C LEU A 55 -5.58 -1.85 -4.21
N LYS A 56 -5.64 -3.17 -4.02
CA LYS A 56 -6.79 -3.97 -4.46
C LYS A 56 -8.06 -3.63 -3.67
N LEU A 57 -7.96 -3.38 -2.37
CA LEU A 57 -9.08 -2.90 -1.56
C LEU A 57 -9.54 -1.53 -2.03
N THR A 58 -8.62 -0.60 -2.30
CA THR A 58 -8.94 0.73 -2.83
C THR A 58 -9.74 0.64 -4.14
N THR A 59 -9.33 -0.24 -5.05
CA THR A 59 -10.02 -0.41 -6.34
C THR A 59 -11.38 -1.07 -6.20
N LEU A 60 -11.57 -2.01 -5.27
CA LEU A 60 -12.88 -2.58 -4.95
C LEU A 60 -13.83 -1.51 -4.40
N PHE A 61 -13.40 -0.74 -3.40
CA PHE A 61 -14.23 0.33 -2.82
C PHE A 61 -14.56 1.45 -3.82
N ASN A 62 -13.70 1.71 -4.81
CA ASN A 62 -13.98 2.65 -5.90
C ASN A 62 -14.93 2.10 -6.96
N LYS A 63 -15.09 0.77 -7.05
CA LYS A 63 -15.94 0.12 -8.06
C LYS A 63 -17.38 -0.09 -7.54
N GLU A 64 -17.58 -0.06 -6.23
CA GLU A 64 -18.88 -0.20 -5.56
C GLU A 64 -19.58 1.14 -5.22
N GLY A 65 -18.91 2.28 -5.41
CA GLY A 65 -19.44 3.63 -5.13
C GLY A 65 -19.74 4.44 -6.39
#